data_AF-A0A2I1D5J0-F1
#
_entry.id   AF-A0A2I1D5J0-F1
#
_cell.length_a   1.000
_cell.length_b   1.000
_cell.length_c   1.000
_cell.angle_alpha   90.00
_cell.angle_beta   90.00
_cell.angle_gamma   90.00
#
_symmetry.space_group_name_H-M   'P 1'
#
loop_
_entity.id
_entity.type
_entity.pdbx_description
1 polymer ?
#
loop_
_entity_poly.entity_id
_entity_poly.type
_entity_poly.pdbx_seq_one_letter_code
_entity_poly.pdbx_strand_id
1 'polypeptide(L)'
;MEGLASEAEFVQRPTDPPTSDAFRCQFPGCNARYRHKEHLNRHERSKHIAQQAFICSECGREFQRSDTLRRHIRKQHKTTELLTPARRACAGCHTGKTRCEGGVPCEECVRRKIQCSSRDHACIEEEQQTRSSTPPSPSLSHVQSESYHPDRRKQWIDRYFETFHPCWPFIHRGSFNMRHETPLLLQSMTAIGMWTSREQSAQSAAVELHDKLDVAIRDQRDKWDATEVESACSACFWPIATYQAILLHIIFSVIIKAGEVIPLDLKTPISASDLTLLDSLVASCRRLGMFYYPNMLAKYTEADLPSFVWVGIEEVKRFNIALYKLSRRLCSSTLENMPLLHADELQFPLPVNEPLWNSVKRDEWEANTKEENTVSLKDDCQAKWISRFADILQPLL
;
A
#
# COMPACT_ATOMS: atom_id res chain seq x y z
N MET A 1 51.56 -22.69 44.14
CA MET A 1 50.81 -23.55 43.21
C MET A 1 49.77 -24.24 44.06
N GLU A 2 48.49 -24.09 43.70
CA GLU A 2 47.31 -24.82 44.24
C GLU A 2 46.96 -24.48 45.70
N GLY A 3 45.76 -24.09 46.11
CA GLY A 3 44.44 -23.94 45.48
C GLY A 3 43.44 -23.85 46.64
N LEU A 4 43.13 -22.64 47.12
CA LEU A 4 42.14 -22.44 48.19
C LEU A 4 40.76 -22.24 47.54
N ALA A 5 39.97 -23.31 47.53
CA ALA A 5 38.55 -23.25 47.22
C ALA A 5 37.79 -22.65 48.41
N SER A 6 37.20 -21.48 48.20
CA SER A 6 36.21 -20.87 49.08
C SER A 6 34.85 -21.00 48.41
N GLU A 7 33.97 -21.78 49.03
CA GLU A 7 32.56 -21.90 48.68
C GLU A 7 31.88 -20.53 48.87
N ALA A 8 31.34 -19.98 47.79
CA ALA A 8 30.39 -18.88 47.84
C ALA A 8 29.07 -19.36 47.22
N GLU A 9 28.08 -19.55 48.10
CA GLU A 9 26.69 -19.87 47.76
C GLU A 9 26.13 -18.85 46.77
N PHE A 10 25.71 -19.34 45.59
CA PHE A 10 24.98 -18.54 44.63
C PHE A 10 23.50 -18.54 45.01
N VAL A 11 23.08 -17.50 45.74
CA VAL A 11 21.68 -17.22 46.04
C VAL A 11 20.91 -17.10 44.72
N GLN A 12 20.07 -18.11 44.43
CA GLN A 12 19.11 -18.06 43.34
C GLN A 12 18.09 -16.95 43.62
N ARG A 13 18.07 -15.91 42.77
CA ARG A 13 16.97 -14.94 42.76
C ARG A 13 15.71 -15.62 42.21
N PRO A 14 14.52 -15.39 42.82
CA PRO A 14 13.29 -15.98 42.34
C PRO A 14 12.99 -15.47 40.93
N THR A 15 12.76 -16.40 40.01
CA THR A 15 12.22 -16.13 38.68
C THR A 15 10.79 -15.60 38.83
N ASP A 16 10.55 -14.38 38.35
CA ASP A 16 9.20 -13.81 38.22
C ASP A 16 8.28 -14.73 37.38
N PRO A 17 6.97 -14.79 37.70
CA PRO A 17 6.02 -15.67 37.02
C PRO A 17 5.84 -15.30 35.54
N PRO A 18 5.51 -16.27 34.67
CA PRO A 18 5.37 -16.03 33.23
C PRO A 18 4.11 -15.20 32.97
N THR A 19 4.29 -13.92 32.64
CA THR A 19 3.20 -13.08 32.12
C THR A 19 2.89 -13.53 30.69
N SER A 20 1.67 -14.02 30.51
CA SER A 20 1.17 -14.73 29.35
C SER A 20 0.69 -13.80 28.22
N ASP A 21 1.53 -12.90 27.72
CA ASP A 21 1.23 -12.26 26.43
C ASP A 21 2.49 -11.74 25.70
N ALA A 22 3.47 -12.61 25.50
CA ALA A 22 4.63 -12.31 24.66
C ALA A 22 4.38 -12.77 23.21
N PHE A 23 4.36 -11.84 22.27
CA PHE A 23 4.23 -12.08 20.84
C PHE A 23 5.49 -12.79 20.32
N ARG A 24 5.34 -14.02 19.86
CA ARG A 24 6.44 -14.86 19.32
C ARG A 24 6.53 -14.75 17.81
N CYS A 25 7.76 -14.70 17.30
CA CYS A 25 8.00 -14.87 15.87
C CYS A 25 7.59 -16.27 15.43
N GLN A 26 6.91 -16.34 14.29
CA GLN A 26 6.41 -17.60 13.74
C GLN A 26 7.30 -18.16 12.61
N PHE A 27 8.42 -17.49 12.30
CA PHE A 27 9.32 -17.90 11.24
C PHE A 27 10.12 -19.16 11.63
N PRO A 28 10.21 -20.20 10.77
CA PRO A 28 10.94 -21.43 11.09
C PRO A 28 12.40 -21.16 11.46
N GLY A 29 12.83 -21.63 12.64
CA GLY A 29 14.18 -21.41 13.16
C GLY A 29 14.39 -20.10 13.93
N CYS A 30 13.38 -19.24 14.08
CA CYS A 30 13.46 -18.02 14.89
C CYS A 30 12.68 -18.15 16.21
N ASN A 31 13.38 -17.95 17.34
CA ASN A 31 12.79 -18.01 18.69
C ASN A 31 12.59 -16.62 19.33
N ALA A 32 12.54 -15.55 18.53
CA ALA A 32 12.40 -14.20 19.04
C ALA A 32 11.02 -13.95 19.65
N ARG A 33 10.98 -13.31 20.82
CA ARG A 33 9.76 -12.95 21.55
C ARG A 33 9.78 -11.48 21.91
N TYR A 34 8.64 -10.83 21.76
CA TYR A 34 8.48 -9.40 22.02
C TYR A 34 7.27 -9.14 22.89
N ARG A 35 7.40 -8.15 23.77
CA ARG A 35 6.30 -7.73 24.64
C ARG A 35 5.15 -7.10 23.86
N HIS A 36 5.42 -6.43 22.74
CA HIS A 36 4.43 -5.72 21.94
C HIS A 36 4.42 -6.22 20.49
N LYS A 37 3.22 -6.32 19.89
CA LYS A 37 3.02 -6.74 18.50
C LYS A 37 3.77 -5.87 17.48
N GLU A 38 3.88 -4.55 17.73
CA GLU A 38 4.66 -3.63 16.88
C GLU A 38 6.14 -4.04 16.77
N HIS A 39 6.73 -4.47 17.89
CA HIS A 39 8.12 -4.88 17.93
C HIS A 39 8.35 -6.23 17.23
N LEU A 40 7.37 -7.14 17.33
CA LEU A 40 7.38 -8.38 16.57
C LEU A 40 7.28 -8.11 15.07
N ASN A 41 6.31 -7.31 14.64
CA ASN A 41 6.14 -6.92 13.24
C ASN A 41 7.42 -6.27 12.67
N ARG A 42 8.10 -5.43 13.45
CA ARG A 42 9.38 -4.83 13.07
C ARG A 42 10.49 -5.87 12.95
N HIS A 43 10.54 -6.84 13.84
CA HIS A 43 11.51 -7.94 13.78
C HIS A 43 11.29 -8.80 12.54
N GLU A 44 10.06 -9.25 12.31
CA GLU A 44 9.69 -10.06 11.15
C GLU A 44 10.00 -9.32 9.84
N ARG A 45 9.65 -8.03 9.75
CA ARG A 45 9.97 -7.19 8.59
C ARG A 45 11.46 -6.95 8.34
N SER A 46 12.29 -7.02 9.38
CA SER A 46 13.73 -6.68 9.27
C SER A 46 14.66 -7.88 9.24
N LYS A 47 14.19 -9.06 9.68
CA LYS A 47 15.00 -10.28 9.82
C LYS A 47 14.50 -11.45 8.99
N HIS A 48 13.22 -11.47 8.66
CA HIS A 48 12.60 -12.59 7.94
C HIS A 48 12.08 -12.18 6.57
N ILE A 49 11.72 -10.91 6.41
CA ILE A 49 11.33 -10.33 5.12
C ILE A 49 12.52 -9.54 4.59
N ALA A 50 12.98 -9.87 3.39
CA ALA A 50 13.95 -9.05 2.66
C ALA A 50 13.24 -7.79 2.12
N GLN A 51 13.02 -6.79 2.97
CA GLN A 51 12.64 -5.45 2.49
C GLN A 51 13.84 -4.76 1.87
N GLN A 52 13.63 -4.09 0.74
CA GLN A 52 14.64 -3.24 0.11
C GLN A 52 15.05 -2.13 1.09
N ALA A 53 16.37 -1.91 1.23
CA ALA A 53 16.88 -0.92 2.16
C ALA A 53 16.40 0.50 1.81
N PHE A 54 16.09 1.29 2.84
CA PHE A 54 15.81 2.71 2.72
C PHE A 54 17.09 3.44 2.29
N ILE A 55 17.13 3.92 1.06
CA ILE A 55 18.31 4.57 0.48
C ILE A 55 18.28 6.07 0.78
N CYS A 56 19.40 6.62 1.25
CA CYS A 56 19.56 8.06 1.35
C CYS A 56 19.68 8.69 -0.04
N SER A 57 18.79 9.62 -0.37
CA SER A 57 18.78 10.33 -1.65
C SER A 57 20.01 11.19 -1.91
N GLU A 58 20.73 11.61 -0.86
CA GLU A 58 21.89 12.49 -0.98
C GLU A 58 23.22 11.74 -1.10
N CYS A 59 23.33 10.53 -0.56
CA CYS A 59 24.59 9.77 -0.58
C CYS A 59 24.46 8.29 -0.92
N GLY A 60 23.27 7.83 -1.33
CA GLY A 60 23.04 6.45 -1.76
C GLY A 60 23.17 5.39 -0.67
N ARG A 61 23.36 5.76 0.61
CA ARG A 61 23.55 4.76 1.68
C ARG A 61 22.26 4.07 2.02
N GLU A 62 22.34 2.75 2.13
CA GLU A 62 21.24 1.85 2.45
C GLU A 62 21.04 1.73 3.96
N PHE A 63 19.79 1.87 4.40
CA PHE A 63 19.39 1.72 5.79
C PHE A 63 18.25 0.70 5.90
N GLN A 64 18.36 -0.24 6.82
CA GLN A 64 17.30 -1.24 7.02
C GLN A 64 16.03 -0.65 7.67
N ARG A 65 16.08 0.61 8.14
CA ARG A 65 14.95 1.28 8.82
C ARG A 65 14.87 2.79 8.54
N SER A 66 13.65 3.31 8.38
CA SER A 66 13.36 4.74 8.15
C SER A 66 13.86 5.69 9.26
N ASP A 67 13.85 5.26 10.52
CA ASP A 67 14.36 6.05 11.66
C ASP A 67 15.89 6.16 11.64
N THR A 68 16.57 5.09 11.22
CA THR A 68 18.03 5.10 11.04
C THR A 68 18.46 5.98 9.87
N LEU A 69 17.72 5.97 8.75
CA LEU A 69 17.90 6.91 7.65
C LEU A 69 17.71 8.36 8.11
N ARG A 70 16.64 8.66 8.85
CA ARG A 70 16.38 10.01 9.40
C ARG A 70 17.51 10.51 10.31
N ARG A 71 18.08 9.62 11.12
CA ARG A 71 19.23 9.94 11.97
C ARG A 71 20.50 10.18 11.15
N HIS A 72 20.70 9.42 10.09
CA HIS A 72 21.81 9.59 9.16
C HIS A 72 21.75 10.96 8.45
N ILE A 73 20.60 11.31 7.85
CA ILE A 73 20.41 12.60 7.17
C ILE A 73 20.70 13.77 8.12
N ARG A 74 20.14 13.74 9.34
CA ARG A 74 20.39 14.79 10.34
C ARG A 74 21.87 14.95 10.74
N LYS A 75 22.65 13.86 10.73
CA LYS A 75 24.04 13.88 11.19
C LYS A 75 25.05 14.13 10.07
N GLN A 76 24.74 13.71 8.85
CA GLN A 76 25.71 13.64 7.75
C GLN A 76 25.44 14.69 6.67
N HIS A 77 24.19 15.16 6.53
CA HIS A 77 23.80 15.98 5.39
C HIS A 77 23.45 17.43 5.73
N LYS A 78 23.27 17.80 7.01
CA LYS A 78 22.99 19.18 7.48
C LYS A 78 21.97 19.99 6.65
N THR A 79 21.14 19.34 5.83
CA THR A 79 20.07 19.99 5.06
C THR A 79 18.92 20.34 5.99
N THR A 80 18.68 21.64 6.14
CA THR A 80 17.56 22.21 6.91
C THR A 80 16.49 22.65 5.92
N GLU A 81 15.90 21.71 5.19
CA GLU A 81 14.61 21.91 4.53
C GLU A 81 14.05 20.52 4.18
N LEU A 82 12.78 20.29 4.53
CA LEU A 82 12.04 19.02 4.47
C LEU A 82 12.26 18.03 5.62
N LEU A 83 12.27 18.52 6.87
CA LEU A 83 11.67 17.79 7.98
C LEU A 83 10.84 18.80 8.78
N THR A 84 9.53 18.60 8.88
CA THR A 84 8.72 19.32 9.86
C THR A 84 9.40 19.19 11.24
N PRO A 85 9.51 20.27 12.03
CA PRO A 85 10.14 20.20 13.34
C PRO A 85 9.50 19.07 14.15
N ALA A 86 10.30 18.33 14.91
CA ALA A 86 9.75 17.39 15.89
C ALA A 86 8.77 18.17 16.76
N ARG A 87 7.48 17.82 16.68
CA ARG A 87 6.39 18.53 17.37
C ARG A 87 6.78 18.68 18.84
N ARG A 88 7.08 19.91 19.27
CA ARG A 88 7.39 20.19 20.67
C ARG A 88 6.11 19.97 21.47
N ALA A 89 6.23 19.28 22.60
CA ALA A 89 5.09 19.08 23.48
C ALA A 89 4.59 20.43 24.02
N CYS A 90 3.27 20.62 24.07
CA CYS A 90 2.69 21.81 24.70
C CYS A 90 3.10 21.91 26.18
N ALA A 91 2.97 23.09 26.79
CA ALA A 91 3.43 23.33 28.16
C ALA A 91 2.81 22.35 29.17
N GLY A 92 1.53 21.97 28.99
CA GLY A 92 0.84 21.00 29.84
C GLY A 92 1.41 19.58 29.72
N CYS A 93 1.62 19.09 28.51
CA CYS A 93 2.18 17.75 28.28
C CYS A 93 3.66 17.65 28.64
N HIS A 94 4.42 18.73 28.42
CA HIS A 94 5.84 18.80 28.79
C HIS A 94 6.01 18.74 30.32
N THR A 95 5.25 19.54 31.06
CA THR A 95 5.28 19.56 32.53
C THR A 95 4.80 18.23 33.12
N GLY A 96 3.82 17.59 32.46
CA GLY A 96 3.35 16.25 32.80
C GLY A 96 4.27 15.10 32.39
N LYS A 97 5.41 15.36 31.73
CA LYS A 97 6.32 14.36 31.14
C LYS A 97 5.59 13.30 30.30
N THR A 98 4.54 13.72 29.60
CA THR A 98 3.67 12.87 28.78
C THR A 98 3.84 13.22 27.30
N ARG A 99 3.71 12.22 26.43
CA ARG A 99 3.86 12.42 24.98
C ARG A 99 2.72 13.30 24.47
N CYS A 100 3.06 14.37 23.76
CA CYS A 100 2.11 15.29 23.14
C CYS A 100 1.93 14.94 21.66
N GLU A 101 0.71 14.67 21.25
CA GLU A 101 0.41 14.33 19.85
C GLU A 101 0.27 15.58 18.96
N GLY A 102 0.24 16.76 19.58
CA GLY A 102 0.05 18.05 18.94
C GLY A 102 -1.44 18.40 18.79
N GLY A 103 -1.71 19.60 18.28
CA GLY A 103 -3.05 20.23 18.31
C GLY A 103 -3.18 21.19 19.50
N VAL A 104 -3.83 22.34 19.29
CA VAL A 104 -4.16 23.29 20.36
C VAL A 104 -5.68 23.46 20.36
N PRO A 105 -6.40 22.96 21.40
CA PRO A 105 -5.89 22.22 22.55
C PRO A 105 -5.53 20.77 22.19
N CYS A 106 -4.49 20.23 22.84
CA CYS A 106 -4.03 18.85 22.60
C CYS A 106 -4.99 17.85 23.26
N GLU A 107 -5.25 16.68 22.65
CA GLU A 107 -6.19 15.69 23.19
C GLU A 107 -5.86 15.25 24.62
N GLU A 108 -4.57 15.07 24.92
CA GLU A 108 -4.12 14.72 26.27
C GLU A 108 -4.38 15.84 27.29
N CYS A 109 -4.33 17.10 26.85
CA CYS A 109 -4.65 18.28 27.65
C CYS A 109 -6.15 18.38 27.91
N VAL A 110 -6.96 18.11 26.87
CA VAL A 110 -8.43 18.07 26.94
C VAL A 110 -8.89 16.94 27.87
N ARG A 111 -8.31 15.75 27.74
CA ARG A 111 -8.59 14.58 28.58
C ARG A 111 -8.26 14.83 30.04
N ARG A 112 -7.14 15.51 30.31
CA ARG A 112 -6.71 15.88 31.66
C ARG A 112 -7.39 17.15 32.20
N LYS A 113 -8.25 17.78 31.41
CA LYS A 113 -8.91 19.07 31.73
C LYS A 113 -7.92 20.14 32.19
N ILE A 114 -6.74 20.20 31.57
CA ILE A 114 -5.72 21.21 31.84
C ILE A 114 -5.57 22.16 30.64
N GLN A 115 -5.27 23.42 30.91
CA GLN A 115 -5.14 24.44 29.87
C GLN A 115 -3.95 24.14 28.95
N CYS A 116 -4.22 24.04 27.65
CA CYS A 116 -3.21 23.82 26.63
C CYS A 116 -2.75 25.16 26.05
N SER A 117 -1.57 25.64 26.46
CA SER A 117 -0.92 26.80 25.83
C SER A 117 0.19 26.34 24.87
N SER A 118 0.11 26.79 23.61
CA SER A 118 1.27 26.84 22.73
C SER A 118 2.20 27.95 23.23
N ARG A 119 3.50 27.70 23.27
CA ARG A 119 4.49 28.78 23.35
C ARG A 119 4.83 29.15 21.93
N ASP A 120 4.11 30.07 21.29
CA ASP A 120 4.56 30.57 19.99
C ASP A 120 4.36 32.08 19.81
N HIS A 121 5.42 32.67 19.25
CA HIS A 121 5.60 34.01 18.67
C HIS A 121 5.87 35.23 19.58
N ALA A 122 7.06 35.81 19.41
CA ALA A 122 7.28 37.24 19.50
C ALA A 122 7.82 37.74 18.14
N CYS A 123 6.97 38.53 17.45
CA CYS A 123 7.15 39.61 16.46
C CYS A 123 8.23 39.46 15.36
N ILE A 124 8.01 39.94 14.12
CA ILE A 124 7.58 41.29 13.73
C ILE A 124 6.85 41.24 12.36
N GLU A 125 5.79 42.04 12.24
CA GLU A 125 5.11 42.44 10.99
C GLU A 125 5.68 43.76 10.41
N GLU A 126 5.50 43.92 9.09
CA GLU A 126 5.46 45.15 8.28
C GLU A 126 6.72 46.00 8.02
N GLU A 127 7.08 46.20 6.73
CA GLU A 127 6.93 47.49 6.03
C GLU A 127 7.37 47.43 4.54
N GLN A 128 6.73 48.29 3.73
CA GLN A 128 6.87 48.41 2.28
C GLN A 128 8.04 49.35 1.85
N GLN A 129 8.39 49.27 0.56
CA GLN A 129 9.07 50.27 -0.30
C GLN A 129 10.61 50.43 -0.19
N THR A 130 11.36 50.05 -1.26
CA THR A 130 11.93 50.99 -2.27
C THR A 130 12.94 50.34 -3.24
N ARG A 131 12.70 50.54 -4.55
CA ARG A 131 13.60 50.87 -5.69
C ARG A 131 14.79 49.97 -6.15
N SER A 132 14.68 49.55 -7.43
CA SER A 132 15.66 49.55 -8.57
C SER A 132 17.03 48.83 -8.41
N SER A 133 17.61 48.10 -9.37
CA SER A 133 17.77 48.32 -10.83
C SER A 133 18.36 47.07 -11.55
N THR A 134 18.24 47.10 -12.89
CA THR A 134 18.43 46.13 -13.99
C THR A 134 19.88 45.56 -14.27
N PRO A 135 20.05 44.56 -15.21
CA PRO A 135 21.19 43.62 -15.41
C PRO A 135 22.16 44.05 -16.57
N PRO A 136 23.15 43.29 -17.15
CA PRO A 136 23.03 41.96 -17.84
C PRO A 136 24.26 40.98 -17.95
N SER A 137 23.96 39.68 -18.22
CA SER A 137 24.60 38.69 -19.16
C SER A 137 26.08 38.19 -19.01
N PRO A 138 26.58 37.24 -19.84
CA PRO A 138 26.25 35.80 -19.93
C PRO A 138 27.50 34.87 -19.97
N SER A 139 27.38 33.56 -19.70
CA SER A 139 28.31 32.55 -20.26
C SER A 139 27.82 31.10 -20.14
N LEU A 140 28.28 30.30 -21.11
CA LEU A 140 27.75 29.04 -21.61
C LEU A 140 28.15 27.78 -20.83
N SER A 141 27.30 26.77 -21.07
CA SER A 141 27.59 25.33 -21.18
C SER A 141 27.94 24.55 -19.90
N HIS A 142 26.95 23.82 -19.39
CA HIS A 142 27.19 22.44 -19.00
C HIS A 142 25.91 21.59 -19.18
N VAL A 143 26.09 20.50 -19.91
CA VAL A 143 25.17 19.40 -20.23
C VAL A 143 24.06 19.21 -19.19
N GLN A 144 22.81 19.45 -19.59
CA GLN A 144 21.64 19.16 -18.76
C GLN A 144 21.49 17.64 -18.65
N SER A 145 21.99 17.10 -17.54
CA SER A 145 21.52 15.84 -16.98
C SER A 145 20.03 15.98 -16.71
N GLU A 146 19.21 15.17 -17.38
CA GLU A 146 17.77 15.11 -17.20
C GLU A 146 17.42 14.90 -15.72
N SER A 147 17.01 15.98 -15.08
CA SER A 147 16.47 15.94 -13.72
C SER A 147 15.17 15.14 -13.76
N TYR A 148 15.15 13.98 -13.09
CA TYR A 148 13.97 13.15 -12.88
C TYR A 148 12.90 13.96 -12.15
N HIS A 149 11.97 14.57 -12.90
CA HIS A 149 10.91 15.43 -12.36
C HIS A 149 9.85 14.62 -11.60
N PRO A 150 9.69 14.78 -10.27
CA PRO A 150 8.53 14.23 -9.55
C PRO A 150 7.18 14.72 -10.11
N ASP A 151 7.18 15.86 -10.79
CA ASP A 151 5.99 16.46 -11.42
C ASP A 151 5.46 15.63 -12.60
N ARG A 152 6.36 15.09 -13.43
CA ARG A 152 5.97 14.24 -14.57
C ARG A 152 5.34 12.93 -14.12
N ARG A 153 5.86 12.32 -13.06
CA ARG A 153 5.28 11.08 -12.52
C ARG A 153 3.88 11.31 -11.97
N LYS A 154 3.68 12.41 -11.24
CA LYS A 154 2.37 12.79 -10.71
C LYS A 154 1.35 12.95 -11.84
N GLN A 155 1.73 13.63 -12.92
CA GLN A 155 0.87 13.81 -14.10
C GLN A 155 0.36 12.46 -14.67
N TRP A 156 1.22 11.46 -14.79
CA TRP A 156 0.81 10.14 -15.31
C TRP A 156 -0.12 9.38 -14.35
N ILE A 157 0.14 9.49 -13.04
CA ILE A 157 -0.74 8.89 -12.03
C ILE A 157 -2.10 9.58 -11.99
N ASP A 158 -2.16 10.90 -12.09
CA ASP A 158 -3.41 11.64 -12.18
C ASP A 158 -4.20 11.20 -13.42
N ARG A 159 -3.52 11.06 -14.57
CA ARG A 159 -4.11 10.53 -15.82
C ARG A 159 -4.68 9.12 -15.67
N TYR A 160 -4.00 8.24 -14.94
CA TYR A 160 -4.50 6.90 -14.63
C TYR A 160 -5.84 6.96 -13.88
N PHE A 161 -5.94 7.79 -12.84
CA PHE A 161 -7.17 7.93 -12.06
C PHE A 161 -8.31 8.59 -12.84
N GLU A 162 -8.00 9.48 -13.79
CA GLU A 162 -8.99 10.18 -14.59
C GLU A 162 -9.55 9.33 -15.74
N THR A 163 -8.72 8.49 -16.36
CA THR A 163 -9.07 7.80 -17.61
C THR A 163 -9.28 6.32 -17.43
N PHE A 164 -8.36 5.61 -16.77
CA PHE A 164 -8.40 4.16 -16.66
C PHE A 164 -9.21 3.69 -15.44
N HIS A 165 -8.99 4.31 -14.29
CA HIS A 165 -9.61 3.92 -13.03
C HIS A 165 -11.15 3.85 -13.06
N PRO A 166 -11.89 4.74 -13.74
CA PRO A 166 -13.36 4.63 -13.83
C PRO A 166 -13.84 3.32 -14.49
N CYS A 167 -13.03 2.71 -15.36
CA CYS A 167 -13.33 1.42 -15.99
C CYS A 167 -12.91 0.23 -15.11
N TRP A 168 -11.85 0.41 -14.32
CA TRP A 168 -11.22 -0.61 -13.49
C TRP A 168 -10.95 -0.10 -12.07
N PRO A 169 -11.99 0.10 -11.25
CA PRO A 169 -11.88 0.84 -9.99
C PRO A 169 -11.43 -0.04 -8.81
N PHE A 170 -10.27 -0.69 -8.92
CA PHE A 170 -9.77 -1.63 -7.90
C PHE A 170 -8.58 -1.11 -7.07
N ILE A 171 -8.22 0.16 -7.22
CA ILE A 171 -7.22 0.86 -6.39
C ILE A 171 -7.90 2.05 -5.72
N HIS A 172 -7.90 2.13 -4.40
CA HIS A 172 -8.58 3.21 -3.70
C HIS A 172 -7.82 4.54 -3.80
N ARG A 173 -8.41 5.55 -4.45
CA ARG A 173 -7.75 6.85 -4.66
C ARG A 173 -7.43 7.58 -3.36
N GLY A 174 -8.30 7.49 -2.35
CA GLY A 174 -8.14 8.21 -1.09
C GLY A 174 -7.00 7.69 -0.20
N SER A 175 -6.68 6.39 -0.27
CA SER A 175 -5.60 5.78 0.52
C SER A 175 -4.29 5.64 -0.27
N PHE A 176 -4.35 5.75 -1.59
CA PHE A 176 -3.18 5.66 -2.46
C PHE A 176 -2.18 6.79 -2.16
N ASN A 177 -0.91 6.42 -1.96
CA ASN A 177 0.15 7.38 -1.68
C ASN A 177 1.41 7.10 -2.50
N MET A 178 1.66 7.93 -3.50
CA MET A 178 2.82 7.82 -4.41
C MET A 178 4.19 7.70 -3.73
N ARG A 179 4.35 8.17 -2.48
CA ARG A 179 5.62 8.13 -1.74
C ARG A 179 5.83 6.83 -0.97
N HIS A 180 4.76 6.09 -0.72
CA HIS A 180 4.78 4.89 0.12
C HIS A 180 4.34 3.64 -0.64
N GLU A 181 3.83 3.80 -1.86
CA GLU A 181 3.40 2.69 -2.69
C GLU A 181 4.57 1.84 -3.19
N THR A 182 4.30 0.57 -3.46
CA THR A 182 5.31 -0.32 -4.03
C THR A 182 5.77 0.17 -5.41
N PRO A 183 7.07 0.05 -5.75
CA PRO A 183 7.57 0.45 -7.06
C PRO A 183 6.81 -0.21 -8.22
N LEU A 184 6.45 -1.49 -8.05
CA LEU A 184 5.76 -2.27 -9.07
C LEU A 184 4.37 -1.71 -9.40
N LEU A 185 3.56 -1.40 -8.38
CA LEU A 185 2.23 -0.82 -8.58
C LEU A 185 2.34 0.60 -9.16
N LEU A 186 3.23 1.42 -8.62
CA LEU A 186 3.42 2.79 -9.09
C LEU A 186 3.87 2.84 -10.56
N GLN A 187 4.79 1.95 -10.95
CA GLN A 187 5.26 1.85 -12.34
C GLN A 187 4.16 1.31 -13.27
N SER A 188 3.36 0.34 -12.84
CA SER A 188 2.23 -0.19 -13.62
C SER A 188 1.19 0.89 -13.90
N MET A 189 0.81 1.67 -12.88
CA MET A 189 -0.10 2.81 -13.05
C MET A 189 0.53 3.91 -13.93
N THR A 190 1.84 4.16 -13.79
CA THR A 190 2.55 5.13 -14.63
C THR A 190 2.55 4.70 -16.10
N ALA A 191 2.78 3.42 -16.41
CA ALA A 191 2.76 2.90 -17.77
C ALA A 191 1.39 3.13 -18.44
N ILE A 192 0.29 2.81 -17.74
CA ILE A 192 -1.07 3.05 -18.22
C ILE A 192 -1.34 4.56 -18.38
N GLY A 193 -0.90 5.38 -17.42
CA GLY A 193 -1.01 6.85 -17.50
C GLY A 193 -0.28 7.45 -18.70
N MET A 194 0.92 6.95 -19.00
CA MET A 194 1.68 7.33 -20.20
C MET A 194 0.95 6.88 -21.47
N TRP A 195 0.40 5.67 -21.51
CA TRP A 195 -0.33 5.16 -22.68
C TRP A 195 -1.58 5.99 -23.01
N THR A 196 -2.35 6.34 -21.98
CA THR A 196 -3.59 7.13 -22.07
C THR A 196 -3.36 8.60 -22.42
N SER A 197 -2.10 9.06 -22.42
CA SER A 197 -1.73 10.40 -22.87
C SER A 197 -1.95 10.62 -24.37
N ARG A 198 -1.86 9.55 -25.18
CA ARG A 198 -1.80 9.55 -26.67
C ARG A 198 -0.58 10.26 -27.27
N GLU A 199 0.41 10.63 -26.46
CA GLU A 199 1.68 11.15 -26.97
C GLU A 199 2.55 9.97 -27.43
N GLN A 200 3.00 9.97 -28.68
CA GLN A 200 3.73 8.83 -29.27
C GLN A 200 5.00 8.47 -28.48
N SER A 201 5.74 9.47 -28.00
CA SER A 201 6.92 9.30 -27.15
C SER A 201 6.57 8.62 -25.82
N ALA A 202 5.49 9.06 -25.17
CA ALA A 202 5.01 8.51 -23.91
C ALA A 202 4.44 7.09 -24.08
N GLN A 203 3.70 6.83 -25.17
CA GLN A 203 3.20 5.50 -25.49
C GLN A 203 4.35 4.52 -25.75
N SER A 204 5.41 4.95 -26.44
CA SER A 204 6.61 4.13 -26.65
C SER A 204 7.31 3.83 -25.31
N ALA A 205 7.48 4.85 -24.46
CA ALA A 205 8.04 4.67 -23.11
C ALA A 205 7.15 3.80 -22.19
N ALA A 206 5.83 3.80 -22.41
CA ALA A 206 4.90 2.93 -21.69
C ALA A 206 5.10 1.45 -22.04
N VAL A 207 5.30 1.15 -23.32
CA VAL A 207 5.61 -0.23 -23.77
C VAL A 207 6.96 -0.67 -23.21
N GLU A 208 8.00 0.16 -23.28
CA GLU A 208 9.30 -0.18 -22.67
C GLU A 208 9.22 -0.40 -21.15
N LEU A 209 8.38 0.38 -20.46
CA LEU A 209 8.16 0.19 -19.03
C LEU A 209 7.37 -1.10 -18.75
N HIS A 210 6.38 -1.44 -19.59
CA HIS A 210 5.64 -2.71 -19.53
C HIS A 210 6.57 -3.91 -19.72
N ASP A 211 7.49 -3.88 -20.68
CA ASP A 211 8.47 -4.95 -20.89
C ASP A 211 9.38 -5.14 -19.66
N LYS A 212 9.85 -4.04 -19.06
CA LYS A 212 10.66 -4.08 -17.82
C LYS A 212 9.86 -4.63 -16.65
N LEU A 213 8.58 -4.28 -16.55
CA LEU A 213 7.67 -4.79 -15.53
C LEU A 213 7.40 -6.28 -15.72
N ASP A 214 7.26 -6.77 -16.96
CA ASP A 214 7.05 -8.19 -17.25
C ASP A 214 8.19 -9.04 -16.68
N VAL A 215 9.44 -8.63 -16.97
CA VAL A 215 10.63 -9.29 -16.43
C VAL A 215 10.63 -9.24 -14.90
N ALA A 216 10.40 -8.07 -14.30
CA ALA A 216 10.42 -7.91 -12.84
C ALA A 216 9.32 -8.72 -12.11
N ILE A 217 8.12 -8.83 -12.69
CA ILE A 217 7.02 -9.63 -12.13
C ILE A 217 7.37 -11.11 -12.16
N ARG A 218 7.90 -11.60 -13.29
CA ARG A 218 8.23 -13.01 -13.48
C ARG A 218 9.45 -13.43 -12.64
N ASP A 219 10.46 -12.57 -12.53
CA ASP A 219 11.65 -12.82 -11.71
C ASP A 219 11.34 -12.87 -10.21
N GLN A 220 10.24 -12.28 -9.77
CA GLN A 220 9.80 -12.26 -8.37
C GLN A 220 8.66 -13.25 -8.10
N ARG A 221 8.41 -14.20 -9.01
CA ARG A 221 7.28 -15.14 -8.91
C ARG A 221 7.27 -15.90 -7.58
N ASP A 222 8.43 -16.35 -7.12
CA ASP A 222 8.63 -17.03 -5.84
C ASP A 222 8.15 -16.22 -4.61
N LYS A 223 8.08 -14.90 -4.73
CA LYS A 223 7.70 -13.99 -3.63
C LYS A 223 6.20 -13.71 -3.57
N TRP A 224 5.48 -13.88 -4.67
CA TRP A 224 4.07 -13.49 -4.76
C TRP A 224 3.15 -14.65 -5.13
N ASP A 225 3.64 -15.67 -5.84
CA ASP A 225 2.88 -16.85 -6.23
C ASP A 225 2.70 -17.76 -5.01
N ALA A 226 1.52 -17.67 -4.40
CA ALA A 226 1.22 -18.44 -3.21
C ALA A 226 1.19 -19.95 -3.51
N THR A 227 1.00 -20.36 -4.77
CA THR A 227 0.93 -21.77 -5.15
C THR A 227 2.25 -22.50 -4.94
N GLU A 228 3.37 -21.78 -5.02
CA GLU A 228 4.73 -22.31 -4.82
C GLU A 228 5.09 -22.48 -3.32
N VAL A 229 4.28 -21.91 -2.42
CA VAL A 229 4.54 -21.91 -0.98
C VAL A 229 3.63 -22.91 -0.28
N GLU A 230 4.18 -24.04 0.16
CA GLU A 230 3.41 -25.10 0.85
C GLU A 230 2.60 -24.59 2.05
N SER A 231 3.17 -23.67 2.84
CA SER A 231 2.55 -23.10 4.03
C SER A 231 1.55 -21.97 3.76
N ALA A 232 1.35 -21.56 2.51
CA ALA A 232 0.40 -20.49 2.18
C ALA A 232 -1.03 -20.92 2.47
N CYS A 233 -1.76 -20.09 3.22
CA CYS A 233 -3.12 -20.33 3.66
C CYS A 233 -3.90 -19.01 3.82
N SER A 234 -5.18 -19.11 4.18
CA SER A 234 -6.06 -17.94 4.34
C SER A 234 -5.61 -16.95 5.42
N ALA A 235 -4.85 -17.39 6.42
CA ALA A 235 -4.32 -16.53 7.48
C ALA A 235 -3.11 -15.68 7.05
N CYS A 236 -2.46 -16.03 5.94
CA CYS A 236 -1.27 -15.34 5.45
C CYS A 236 -1.55 -13.88 5.08
N PHE A 237 -0.47 -13.09 5.02
CA PHE A 237 -0.52 -11.73 4.49
C PHE A 237 -0.93 -11.74 3.00
N TRP A 238 -1.72 -10.76 2.58
CA TRP A 238 -2.13 -10.60 1.19
C TRP A 238 -1.29 -9.49 0.54
N PRO A 239 -0.46 -9.80 -0.48
CA PRO A 239 0.36 -8.80 -1.17
C PRO A 239 -0.48 -8.01 -2.19
N ILE A 240 -1.51 -7.31 -1.70
CA ILE A 240 -2.56 -6.70 -2.52
C ILE A 240 -1.98 -5.75 -3.58
N ALA A 241 -1.01 -4.91 -3.22
CA ALA A 241 -0.37 -3.98 -4.15
C ALA A 241 0.36 -4.69 -5.28
N THR A 242 1.02 -5.81 -4.99
CA THR A 242 1.67 -6.65 -6.01
C THR A 242 0.63 -7.29 -6.93
N TYR A 243 -0.46 -7.82 -6.37
CA TYR A 243 -1.53 -8.43 -7.17
C TYR A 243 -2.27 -7.41 -8.03
N GLN A 244 -2.54 -6.20 -7.51
CA GLN A 244 -3.06 -5.08 -8.29
C GLN A 244 -2.11 -4.73 -9.44
N ALA A 245 -0.79 -4.70 -9.21
CA ALA A 245 0.19 -4.41 -10.25
C ALA A 245 0.22 -5.49 -11.34
N ILE A 246 0.20 -6.78 -10.96
CA ILE A 246 0.14 -7.89 -11.92
C ILE A 246 -1.15 -7.84 -12.74
N LEU A 247 -2.28 -7.56 -12.09
CA LEU A 247 -3.56 -7.42 -12.81
C LEU A 247 -3.53 -6.24 -13.80
N LEU A 248 -2.99 -5.09 -13.39
CA LEU A 248 -2.78 -3.94 -14.28
C LEU A 248 -1.86 -4.29 -15.46
N HIS A 249 -0.77 -5.02 -15.20
CA HIS A 249 0.18 -5.47 -16.22
C HIS A 249 -0.50 -6.32 -17.31
N ILE A 250 -1.33 -7.28 -16.88
CA ILE A 250 -2.06 -8.17 -17.80
C ILE A 250 -3.11 -7.36 -18.58
N ILE A 251 -3.90 -6.52 -17.92
CA ILE A 251 -4.87 -5.65 -18.59
C ILE A 251 -4.14 -4.78 -19.61
N PHE A 252 -3.01 -4.18 -19.24
CA PHE A 252 -2.27 -3.29 -20.12
C PHE A 252 -1.68 -4.01 -21.34
N SER A 253 -1.22 -5.26 -21.20
CA SER A 253 -0.82 -6.10 -22.34
C SER A 253 -1.95 -6.24 -23.38
N VAL A 254 -3.20 -6.46 -22.91
CA VAL A 254 -4.38 -6.54 -23.79
C VAL A 254 -4.68 -5.18 -24.45
N ILE A 255 -4.53 -4.07 -23.72
CA ILE A 255 -4.71 -2.70 -24.24
C ILE A 255 -3.71 -2.39 -25.35
N ILE A 256 -2.41 -2.65 -25.12
CA ILE A 256 -1.35 -2.41 -26.10
C ILE A 256 -1.66 -3.17 -27.40
N LYS A 257 -2.05 -4.45 -27.30
CA LYS A 257 -2.37 -5.28 -28.47
C LYS A 257 -3.61 -4.82 -29.23
N ALA A 258 -4.60 -4.28 -28.53
CA ALA A 258 -5.79 -3.72 -29.17
C ALA A 258 -5.51 -2.40 -29.91
N GLY A 259 -4.43 -1.69 -29.55
CA GLY A 259 -4.14 -0.36 -30.09
C GLY A 259 -5.17 0.70 -29.69
N GLU A 260 -6.11 0.37 -28.81
CA GLU A 260 -7.11 1.27 -28.27
C GLU A 260 -6.61 1.90 -26.95
N VAL A 261 -7.20 3.04 -26.59
CA VAL A 261 -6.81 3.74 -25.35
C VAL A 261 -7.34 3.01 -24.12
N ILE A 262 -8.59 2.53 -24.19
CA ILE A 262 -9.21 1.62 -23.21
C ILE A 262 -10.21 0.75 -23.99
N PRO A 263 -9.88 -0.51 -24.30
CA PRO A 263 -10.79 -1.40 -24.98
C PRO A 263 -11.90 -1.77 -24.00
N LEU A 264 -13.10 -1.25 -24.23
CA LEU A 264 -14.28 -1.63 -23.44
C LEU A 264 -14.64 -3.11 -23.67
N ASP A 265 -14.30 -3.67 -24.83
CA ASP A 265 -14.70 -5.01 -25.26
C ASP A 265 -13.61 -6.10 -25.04
N LEU A 266 -12.33 -5.74 -24.87
CA LEU A 266 -11.18 -6.66 -24.63
C LEU A 266 -11.24 -8.02 -25.37
N LYS A 267 -11.74 -8.05 -26.61
CA LYS A 267 -11.86 -9.28 -27.42
C LYS A 267 -10.54 -9.73 -28.05
N THR A 268 -9.48 -8.95 -27.86
CA THR A 268 -8.16 -9.25 -28.42
C THR A 268 -7.53 -10.45 -27.72
N PRO A 269 -6.90 -11.36 -28.49
CA PRO A 269 -6.28 -12.55 -27.91
C PRO A 269 -5.06 -12.16 -27.05
N ILE A 270 -5.02 -12.70 -25.84
CA ILE A 270 -3.92 -12.58 -24.90
C ILE A 270 -2.76 -13.52 -25.29
N SER A 271 -1.52 -13.19 -24.92
CA SER A 271 -0.39 -14.11 -25.11
C SER A 271 -0.50 -15.27 -24.13
N ALA A 272 -0.02 -16.45 -24.54
CA ALA A 272 0.05 -17.61 -23.66
C ALA A 272 0.80 -17.31 -22.35
N SER A 273 1.89 -16.53 -22.41
CA SER A 273 2.66 -16.09 -21.25
C SER A 273 1.86 -15.28 -20.22
N ASP A 274 0.93 -14.44 -20.69
CA ASP A 274 0.12 -13.57 -19.82
C ASP A 274 -1.11 -14.32 -19.31
N LEU A 275 -1.61 -15.28 -20.09
CA LEU A 275 -2.62 -16.22 -19.62
C LEU A 275 -2.08 -17.10 -18.48
N THR A 276 -0.85 -17.62 -18.60
CA THR A 276 -0.20 -18.36 -17.49
C THR A 276 0.03 -17.49 -16.26
N LEU A 277 0.34 -16.20 -16.46
CA LEU A 277 0.51 -15.26 -15.35
C LEU A 277 -0.82 -15.00 -14.64
N LEU A 278 -1.91 -14.85 -15.41
CA LEU A 278 -3.25 -14.72 -14.86
C LEU A 278 -3.70 -15.96 -14.10
N ASP A 279 -3.42 -17.15 -14.64
CA ASP A 279 -3.70 -18.44 -13.99
C ASP A 279 -3.01 -18.54 -12.62
N SER A 280 -1.70 -18.25 -12.56
CA SER A 280 -0.94 -18.18 -11.31
C SER A 280 -1.52 -17.17 -10.32
N LEU A 281 -1.95 -16.00 -10.79
CA LEU A 281 -2.56 -14.97 -9.93
C LEU A 281 -3.89 -15.45 -9.34
N VAL A 282 -4.78 -16.03 -10.17
CA VAL A 282 -6.06 -16.59 -9.71
C VAL A 282 -5.84 -17.73 -8.73
N ALA A 283 -4.94 -18.66 -9.05
CA ALA A 283 -4.60 -19.78 -8.19
C ALA A 283 -4.00 -19.31 -6.84
N SER A 284 -3.18 -18.25 -6.85
CA SER A 284 -2.65 -17.63 -5.64
C SER A 284 -3.75 -17.02 -4.77
N CYS A 285 -4.66 -16.24 -5.38
CA CYS A 285 -5.80 -15.65 -4.68
C CYS A 285 -6.71 -16.72 -4.06
N ARG A 286 -6.94 -17.82 -4.80
CA ARG A 286 -7.69 -18.99 -4.33
C ARG A 286 -7.02 -19.63 -3.11
N ARG A 287 -5.70 -19.88 -3.18
CA ARG A 287 -4.94 -20.48 -2.08
C ARG A 287 -4.89 -19.60 -0.83
N LEU A 288 -4.79 -18.28 -1.02
CA LEU A 288 -4.84 -17.30 0.07
C LEU A 288 -6.27 -17.03 0.58
N GLY A 289 -7.27 -17.71 0.02
CA GLY A 289 -8.66 -17.63 0.44
C GLY A 289 -9.27 -16.24 0.22
N MET A 290 -8.80 -15.48 -0.76
CA MET A 290 -9.23 -14.11 -1.02
C MET A 290 -10.66 -14.03 -1.57
N PHE A 291 -11.22 -15.11 -2.11
CA PHE A 291 -12.59 -15.16 -2.63
C PHE A 291 -13.65 -15.48 -1.56
N TYR A 292 -13.27 -15.53 -0.28
CA TYR A 292 -14.16 -15.88 0.82
C TYR A 292 -14.29 -14.73 1.82
N TYR A 293 -15.51 -14.21 2.00
CA TYR A 293 -15.74 -13.01 2.80
C TYR A 293 -15.30 -13.12 4.27
N PRO A 294 -15.54 -14.23 4.98
CA PRO A 294 -15.03 -14.39 6.34
C PRO A 294 -13.51 -14.31 6.45
N ASN A 295 -12.75 -14.72 5.42
CA ASN A 295 -11.29 -14.54 5.41
C ASN A 295 -10.90 -13.06 5.28
N MET A 296 -11.70 -12.24 4.58
CA MET A 296 -11.49 -10.79 4.50
C MET A 296 -11.76 -10.14 5.87
N LEU A 297 -12.87 -10.51 6.51
CA LEU A 297 -13.24 -10.00 7.85
C LEU A 297 -12.19 -10.36 8.89
N ALA A 298 -11.65 -11.59 8.84
CA ALA A 298 -10.64 -12.09 9.77
C ALA A 298 -9.30 -11.32 9.72
N LYS A 299 -9.09 -10.42 8.74
CA LYS A 299 -7.92 -9.52 8.70
C LYS A 299 -8.03 -8.36 9.68
N TYR A 300 -9.20 -8.12 10.25
CA TYR A 300 -9.51 -6.97 11.08
C TYR A 300 -10.03 -7.38 12.45
N THR A 301 -9.99 -6.42 13.37
CA THR A 301 -10.46 -6.55 14.76
C THR A 301 -11.41 -5.40 15.08
N GLU A 302 -12.22 -5.54 16.13
CA GLU A 302 -13.13 -4.46 16.59
C GLU A 302 -12.39 -3.19 17.05
N ALA A 303 -11.07 -3.26 17.27
CA ALA A 303 -10.23 -2.11 17.61
C ALA A 303 -9.81 -1.28 16.39
N ASP A 304 -9.94 -1.83 15.18
CA ASP A 304 -9.57 -1.14 13.95
C ASP A 304 -10.59 -0.05 13.59
N LEU A 305 -10.12 1.02 12.96
CA LEU A 305 -10.99 2.13 12.57
C LEU A 305 -12.01 1.66 11.51
N PRO A 306 -13.33 1.90 11.66
CA PRO A 306 -14.34 1.38 10.74
C PRO A 306 -14.11 1.79 9.27
N SER A 307 -13.65 3.01 9.01
CA SER A 307 -13.33 3.46 7.65
C SER A 307 -12.14 2.71 7.05
N PHE A 308 -11.13 2.38 7.85
CA PHE A 308 -9.98 1.59 7.42
C PHE A 308 -10.39 0.15 7.08
N VAL A 309 -11.21 -0.46 7.93
CA VAL A 309 -11.78 -1.80 7.71
C VAL A 309 -12.59 -1.83 6.41
N TRP A 310 -13.47 -0.84 6.22
CA TRP A 310 -14.30 -0.74 5.01
C TRP A 310 -13.47 -0.60 3.73
N VAL A 311 -12.51 0.32 3.70
CA VAL A 311 -11.64 0.52 2.53
C VAL A 311 -10.90 -0.76 2.17
N GLY A 312 -10.29 -1.43 3.16
CA GLY A 312 -9.50 -2.62 2.89
C GLY A 312 -10.35 -3.81 2.42
N ILE A 313 -11.58 -3.95 2.92
CA ILE A 313 -12.51 -4.98 2.42
C ILE A 313 -12.97 -4.66 0.99
N GLU A 314 -13.38 -3.42 0.73
CA GLU A 314 -13.81 -3.01 -0.62
C GLU A 314 -12.68 -3.09 -1.63
N GLU A 315 -11.43 -2.83 -1.22
CA GLU A 315 -10.25 -3.02 -2.07
C GLU A 315 -10.11 -4.47 -2.54
N VAL A 316 -10.20 -5.43 -1.63
CA VAL A 316 -10.11 -6.86 -1.98
C VAL A 316 -11.29 -7.29 -2.83
N LYS A 317 -12.52 -6.88 -2.49
CA LYS A 317 -13.70 -7.19 -3.31
C LYS A 317 -13.57 -6.65 -4.73
N ARG A 318 -13.20 -5.37 -4.90
CA ARG A 318 -13.07 -4.72 -6.21
C ARG A 318 -11.95 -5.33 -7.03
N PHE A 319 -10.83 -5.67 -6.39
CA PHE A 319 -9.75 -6.43 -7.01
C PHE A 319 -10.24 -7.80 -7.52
N ASN A 320 -10.93 -8.59 -6.69
CA ASN A 320 -11.46 -9.90 -7.09
C ASN A 320 -12.50 -9.80 -8.21
N ILE A 321 -13.36 -8.78 -8.19
CA ILE A 321 -14.30 -8.50 -9.28
C ILE A 321 -13.58 -8.16 -10.57
N ALA A 322 -12.53 -7.34 -10.52
CA ALA A 322 -11.71 -7.03 -11.69
C ALA A 322 -11.03 -8.30 -12.24
N LEU A 323 -10.50 -9.14 -11.36
CA LEU A 323 -9.88 -10.42 -11.73
C LEU A 323 -10.88 -11.36 -12.43
N TYR A 324 -12.11 -11.47 -11.92
CA TYR A 324 -13.20 -12.24 -12.53
C TYR A 324 -13.61 -11.66 -13.90
N LYS A 325 -13.80 -10.34 -14.00
CA LYS A 325 -14.15 -9.65 -15.25
C LYS A 325 -13.12 -9.93 -16.34
N LEU A 326 -11.83 -9.84 -16.01
CA LEU A 326 -10.75 -10.15 -16.95
C LEU A 326 -10.78 -11.63 -17.35
N SER A 327 -10.88 -12.54 -16.38
CA SER A 327 -10.91 -14.00 -16.61
C SER A 327 -12.04 -14.40 -17.57
N ARG A 328 -13.23 -13.82 -17.40
CA ARG A 328 -14.37 -14.06 -18.29
C ARG A 328 -14.17 -13.55 -19.70
N ARG A 329 -13.69 -12.31 -19.83
CA ARG A 329 -13.46 -11.69 -21.15
C ARG A 329 -12.46 -12.51 -21.96
N LEU A 330 -11.41 -13.02 -21.31
CA LEU A 330 -10.41 -13.86 -21.94
C LEU A 330 -10.90 -15.29 -22.22
N CYS A 331 -11.79 -15.85 -21.41
CA CYS A 331 -12.40 -17.15 -21.68
C CYS A 331 -13.27 -17.15 -22.95
N SER A 332 -13.96 -16.04 -23.24
CA SER A 332 -14.81 -15.94 -24.45
C SER A 332 -14.03 -16.00 -25.76
N SER A 333 -12.69 -15.96 -25.72
CA SER A 333 -11.81 -16.01 -26.90
C SER A 333 -11.03 -17.32 -27.06
N THR A 334 -11.12 -18.27 -26.11
CA THR A 334 -10.40 -19.56 -26.18
C THR A 334 -11.31 -20.74 -26.55
N LEU A 335 -10.78 -21.70 -27.30
CA LEU A 335 -11.50 -22.90 -27.78
C LEU A 335 -12.03 -23.81 -26.67
N GLU A 336 -11.48 -23.72 -25.45
CA GLU A 336 -11.81 -24.59 -24.32
C GLU A 336 -12.95 -24.05 -23.42
N ASN A 337 -13.44 -22.82 -23.64
CA ASN A 337 -14.65 -22.22 -23.03
C ASN A 337 -14.82 -22.34 -21.49
N MET A 338 -13.81 -22.82 -20.76
CA MET A 338 -13.84 -22.94 -19.30
C MET A 338 -13.20 -21.69 -18.66
N PRO A 339 -13.96 -20.90 -17.88
CA PRO A 339 -13.43 -19.68 -17.29
C PRO A 339 -12.47 -20.01 -16.16
N LEU A 340 -11.35 -19.29 -16.11
CA LEU A 340 -10.31 -19.46 -15.09
C LEU A 340 -10.80 -19.20 -13.65
N LEU A 341 -11.81 -18.34 -13.52
CA LEU A 341 -12.46 -17.98 -12.26
C LEU A 341 -13.97 -17.96 -12.48
N HIS A 342 -14.70 -18.82 -11.78
CA HIS A 342 -16.15 -18.90 -11.88
C HIS A 342 -16.85 -18.00 -10.83
N ALA A 343 -18.09 -17.62 -11.09
CA ALA A 343 -18.87 -16.75 -10.20
C ALA A 343 -19.27 -17.44 -8.88
N ASP A 344 -19.41 -18.77 -8.88
CA ASP A 344 -19.69 -19.60 -7.70
C ASP A 344 -18.53 -19.63 -6.69
N GLU A 345 -17.30 -19.37 -7.15
CA GLU A 345 -16.13 -19.21 -6.29
C GLU A 345 -16.15 -17.88 -5.51
N LEU A 346 -16.89 -16.87 -5.97
CA LEU A 346 -16.95 -15.55 -5.36
C LEU A 346 -17.94 -15.52 -4.18
N GLN A 347 -17.47 -15.96 -3.02
CA GLN A 347 -18.23 -16.06 -1.78
C GLN A 347 -18.12 -14.77 -0.95
N PHE A 348 -18.49 -13.65 -1.57
CA PHE A 348 -18.57 -12.34 -0.93
C PHE A 348 -19.62 -11.44 -1.61
N PRO A 349 -20.15 -10.41 -0.91
CA PRO A 349 -21.10 -9.47 -1.50
C PRO A 349 -20.45 -8.59 -2.57
N LEU A 350 -21.22 -8.14 -3.58
CA LEU A 350 -20.76 -7.15 -4.54
C LEU A 350 -20.20 -5.89 -3.85
N PRO A 351 -19.20 -5.21 -4.45
CA PRO A 351 -18.73 -3.92 -3.96
C PRO A 351 -19.88 -2.92 -3.83
N VAL A 352 -19.82 -2.07 -2.81
CA VAL A 352 -20.89 -1.12 -2.48
C VAL A 352 -20.36 0.31 -2.43
N ASN A 353 -21.31 1.26 -2.45
CA ASN A 353 -21.09 2.68 -2.25
C ASN A 353 -19.94 3.27 -3.09
N GLU A 354 -20.15 3.29 -4.41
CA GLU A 354 -19.24 3.90 -5.37
C GLU A 354 -18.86 5.36 -5.03
N PRO A 355 -19.78 6.24 -4.57
CA PRO A 355 -19.41 7.59 -4.15
C PRO A 355 -18.39 7.60 -3.00
N LEU A 356 -18.58 6.77 -1.98
CA LEU A 356 -17.65 6.69 -0.85
C LEU A 356 -16.28 6.14 -1.27
N TRP A 357 -16.26 5.14 -2.15
CA TRP A 357 -15.02 4.58 -2.70
C TRP A 357 -14.19 5.62 -3.47
N ASN A 358 -14.85 6.58 -4.10
CA ASN A 358 -14.20 7.64 -4.87
C ASN A 358 -13.90 8.90 -4.04
N SER A 359 -14.33 8.96 -2.76
CA SER A 359 -14.05 10.09 -1.87
C SER A 359 -12.56 10.15 -1.54
N VAL A 360 -11.94 11.32 -1.77
CA VAL A 360 -10.52 11.57 -1.45
C VAL A 360 -10.39 12.48 -0.24
N LYS A 361 -11.30 13.44 -0.09
CA LYS A 361 -11.26 14.40 1.02
C LYS A 361 -12.16 13.95 2.16
N ARG A 362 -11.89 14.51 3.35
CA ARG A 362 -12.63 14.19 4.57
C ARG A 362 -14.11 14.59 4.47
N ASP A 363 -14.40 15.76 3.91
CA ASP A 363 -15.76 16.26 3.69
C ASP A 363 -16.55 15.38 2.71
N GLU A 364 -15.92 14.93 1.61
CA GLU A 364 -16.51 13.98 0.67
C GLU A 364 -16.79 12.63 1.35
N TRP A 365 -15.89 12.18 2.23
CA TRP A 365 -16.07 10.95 3.01
C TRP A 365 -17.25 11.06 3.97
N GLU A 366 -17.30 12.13 4.76
CA GLU A 366 -18.39 12.41 5.70
C GLU A 366 -19.75 12.51 5.00
N ALA A 367 -19.81 13.16 3.83
CA ALA A 367 -21.04 13.28 3.05
C ALA A 367 -21.55 11.95 2.46
N ASN A 368 -20.64 11.04 2.09
CA ASN A 368 -20.98 9.77 1.45
C ASN A 368 -21.10 8.59 2.45
N THR A 369 -20.73 8.82 3.72
CA THR A 369 -20.84 7.81 4.77
C THR A 369 -22.29 7.63 5.20
N LYS A 370 -22.79 6.39 5.09
CA LYS A 370 -24.10 5.93 5.54
C LYS A 370 -23.90 4.84 6.59
N GLU A 371 -24.87 4.65 7.48
CA GLU A 371 -24.82 3.59 8.51
C GLU A 371 -24.62 2.20 7.89
N GLU A 372 -25.22 1.97 6.71
CA GLU A 372 -25.11 0.75 5.89
C GLU A 372 -23.69 0.44 5.39
N ASN A 373 -22.76 1.41 5.43
CA ASN A 373 -21.36 1.22 5.06
C ASN A 373 -20.52 0.72 6.24
N THR A 374 -21.09 0.56 7.42
CA THR A 374 -20.34 0.04 8.57
C THR A 374 -20.21 -1.47 8.44
N VAL A 375 -18.98 -1.96 8.27
CA VAL A 375 -18.73 -3.40 8.21
C VAL A 375 -18.92 -4.00 9.59
N SER A 376 -19.89 -4.91 9.73
CA SER A 376 -19.99 -5.80 10.88
C SER A 376 -19.02 -6.97 10.71
N LEU A 377 -18.03 -7.08 11.60
CA LEU A 377 -17.10 -8.22 11.61
C LEU A 377 -17.77 -9.56 12.02
N LYS A 378 -19.02 -9.51 12.49
CA LYS A 378 -19.80 -10.67 12.95
C LYS A 378 -20.81 -11.16 11.91
N ASP A 379 -21.11 -10.34 10.91
CA ASP A 379 -22.07 -10.67 9.85
C ASP A 379 -21.31 -10.93 8.55
N ASP A 380 -21.32 -12.19 8.11
CA ASP A 380 -20.68 -12.61 6.86
C ASP A 380 -21.51 -12.30 5.61
N CYS A 381 -22.70 -11.72 5.77
CA CYS A 381 -23.59 -11.33 4.68
C CYS A 381 -23.85 -12.46 3.68
N GLN A 382 -23.89 -13.73 4.13
CA GLN A 382 -23.96 -14.89 3.25
C GLN A 382 -25.11 -14.84 2.23
N ALA A 383 -26.25 -14.26 2.61
CA ALA A 383 -27.41 -14.09 1.72
C ALA A 383 -27.13 -13.18 0.51
N LYS A 384 -26.09 -12.33 0.58
CA LYS A 384 -25.72 -11.36 -0.45
C LYS A 384 -24.53 -11.81 -1.31
N TRP A 385 -23.98 -13.00 -1.10
CA TRP A 385 -22.81 -13.48 -1.83
C TRP A 385 -23.10 -13.66 -3.33
N ILE A 386 -22.14 -13.26 -4.16
CA ILE A 386 -22.21 -13.39 -5.62
C ILE A 386 -22.47 -14.83 -6.05
N SER A 387 -21.81 -15.80 -5.38
CA SER A 387 -21.97 -17.23 -5.66
C SER A 387 -23.41 -17.74 -5.58
N ARG A 388 -24.28 -17.10 -4.78
CA ARG A 388 -25.70 -17.46 -4.67
C ARG A 388 -26.55 -16.97 -5.83
N PHE A 389 -26.01 -16.05 -6.63
CA PHE A 389 -26.64 -15.46 -7.80
C PHE A 389 -25.81 -15.72 -9.06
N ALA A 390 -24.89 -16.71 -9.03
CA ALA A 390 -23.96 -17.00 -10.12
C ALA A 390 -24.69 -17.11 -11.46
N ASP A 391 -25.77 -17.90 -11.53
CA ASP A 391 -26.57 -18.10 -12.75
C ASP A 391 -27.18 -16.80 -13.32
N ILE A 392 -27.46 -15.82 -12.46
CA ILE A 392 -28.08 -14.53 -12.81
C ILE A 392 -27.03 -13.46 -13.14
N LEU A 393 -25.87 -13.51 -12.48
CA LEU A 393 -24.80 -12.53 -12.61
C LEU A 393 -23.80 -12.90 -13.72
N GLN A 394 -23.76 -14.17 -14.14
CA GLN A 394 -22.93 -14.64 -15.25
C GLN A 394 -23.14 -13.88 -16.57
N PRO A 395 -24.33 -13.33 -16.90
CA PRO A 395 -24.50 -12.48 -18.09
C PRO A 395 -24.20 -10.98 -17.88
N LEU A 396 -24.13 -10.50 -16.62
CA LEU A 396 -24.19 -9.06 -16.28
C LEU A 396 -22.87 -8.48 -15.75
N LEU A 397 -21.93 -9.32 -15.31
CA LEU A 397 -20.61 -8.96 -14.81
C LEU A 397 -19.51 -9.40 -15.79
#